data_AF-A0A534HUF5-F1
#
_entry.id   AF-A0A534HUF5-F1
#
_cell.length_a   1.000
_cell.length_b   1.000
_cell.length_c   1.000
_cell.angle_alpha   90.00
_cell.angle_beta   90.00
_cell.angle_gamma   90.00
#
_symmetry.space_group_name_H-M   'P 1'
#
loop_
_entity.id
_entity.type
_entity.pdbx_description
1 polymer ?
#
loop_
_entity_poly.entity_id
_entity_poly.type
_entity_poly.pdbx_seq_one_letter_code
_entity_poly.pdbx_strand_id
1 'polypeptide(L)'
;MRLRSGRLKVDPLELLHADQTAREKGLDLIGIYHSHPNHPAEPSEFDRSHATSWFTYVIQGVQEGEPQELTAWRFDESTQRFEAEEIRVQSGRASSRRLQGEKRRAPRRERRGEP
;
A
#
# COMPACT_ATOMS: atom_id res chain seq x y z
N MET A 1 -25.10 5.07 -7.43
CA MET A 1 -24.65 3.67 -7.27
C MET A 1 -24.21 3.50 -5.82
N ARG A 2 -25.02 2.83 -4.98
CA ARG A 2 -24.73 2.64 -3.54
C ARG A 2 -23.81 1.42 -3.39
N LEU A 3 -22.54 1.60 -3.02
CA LEU A 3 -21.70 0.50 -2.57
C LEU A 3 -22.24 0.05 -1.20
N ARG A 4 -22.78 -1.18 -1.15
CA ARG A 4 -23.22 -1.79 0.11
C ARG A 4 -21.99 -2.39 0.83
N SER A 5 -21.72 -1.85 2.02
CA SER A 5 -21.09 -2.44 3.21
C SER A 5 -19.87 -3.36 3.01
N GLY A 6 -18.68 -2.87 3.38
CA GLY A 6 -17.53 -3.68 3.83
C GLY A 6 -16.91 -4.67 2.86
N ARG A 7 -17.05 -4.50 1.54
CA ARG A 7 -16.49 -5.43 0.54
C ARG A 7 -15.45 -4.73 -0.32
N LEU A 8 -14.18 -4.77 0.09
CA LEU A 8 -13.07 -4.40 -0.78
C LEU A 8 -12.43 -5.65 -1.38
N LYS A 9 -12.73 -5.92 -2.66
CA LYS A 9 -11.93 -6.88 -3.43
C LYS A 9 -10.91 -6.10 -4.23
N VAL A 10 -9.65 -6.16 -3.83
CA VAL A 10 -8.55 -5.64 -4.64
C VAL A 10 -8.34 -6.61 -5.79
N ASP A 11 -8.41 -6.11 -7.03
CA ASP A 11 -8.06 -6.91 -8.19
C ASP A 11 -6.55 -7.24 -8.13
N PRO A 12 -6.14 -8.51 -8.25
CA PRO A 12 -4.73 -8.89 -8.27
C PRO A 12 -3.89 -8.12 -9.29
N LEU A 13 -4.48 -7.75 -10.44
CA LEU A 13 -3.78 -6.97 -11.46
C LEU A 13 -3.53 -5.53 -10.99
N GLU A 14 -4.48 -4.92 -10.29
CA GLU A 14 -4.29 -3.59 -9.69
C GLU A 14 -3.23 -3.61 -8.59
N LEU A 15 -3.18 -4.69 -7.79
CA LEU A 15 -2.13 -4.85 -6.78
C LEU A 15 -0.74 -4.97 -7.42
N LEU A 16 -0.63 -5.70 -8.54
CA LEU A 16 0.62 -5.82 -9.30
C LEU A 16 1.05 -4.46 -9.88
N HIS A 17 0.13 -3.71 -10.46
CA HIS A 17 0.42 -2.37 -10.99
C HIS A 17 0.84 -1.39 -9.89
N ALA A 18 0.19 -1.46 -8.72
CA ALA A 18 0.56 -0.64 -7.56
C ALA A 18 1.97 -0.96 -7.06
N ASP A 19 2.33 -2.24 -6.93
CA ASP A 19 3.68 -2.70 -6.55
C ASP A 19 4.73 -2.26 -7.57
N GLN A 20 4.48 -2.43 -8.87
CA GLN A 20 5.37 -1.95 -9.93
C GLN A 20 5.59 -0.43 -9.84
N THR A 21 4.51 0.34 -9.68
CA THR A 21 4.56 1.80 -9.55
C THR A 21 5.34 2.24 -8.32
N ALA A 22 5.23 1.51 -7.20
CA ALA A 22 6.00 1.78 -5.99
C ALA A 22 7.50 1.54 -6.24
N ARG A 23 7.85 0.39 -6.83
CA ARG A 23 9.24 0.01 -7.12
C ARG A 23 9.93 0.99 -8.07
N GLU A 24 9.23 1.47 -9.10
CA GLU A 24 9.74 2.50 -10.01
C GLU A 24 10.12 3.81 -9.29
N LYS A 25 9.47 4.08 -8.14
CA LYS A 25 9.73 5.23 -7.28
C LYS A 25 10.73 4.92 -6.16
N GLY A 26 11.28 3.71 -6.10
CA GLY A 26 12.13 3.24 -5.00
C GLY A 26 11.38 3.11 -3.67
N LEU A 27 10.09 2.76 -3.74
CA LEU A 27 9.19 2.54 -2.60
C LEU A 27 8.67 1.10 -2.60
N ASP A 28 8.15 0.67 -1.47
CA ASP A 28 7.49 -0.62 -1.29
C ASP A 28 6.00 -0.46 -1.06
N LEU A 29 5.20 -1.40 -1.57
CA LEU A 29 3.78 -1.50 -1.25
C LEU A 29 3.62 -2.21 0.10
N ILE A 30 3.32 -1.45 1.15
CA ILE A 30 3.26 -1.95 2.54
C ILE A 30 1.85 -2.16 3.10
N GLY A 31 0.82 -1.72 2.38
CA GLY A 31 -0.52 -1.73 2.94
C GLY A 31 -1.64 -1.37 1.98
N ILE A 32 -2.86 -1.60 2.42
CA ILE A 32 -4.10 -1.33 1.70
C ILE A 32 -4.96 -0.39 2.54
N TYR A 33 -5.41 0.70 1.93
CA TYR A 33 -6.37 1.62 2.54
C TYR A 33 -7.75 1.46 1.90
N HIS A 34 -8.80 1.45 2.71
CA HIS A 34 -10.17 1.56 2.22
C HIS A 34 -11.11 2.19 3.24
N SER A 35 -12.28 2.60 2.78
CA SER A 35 -13.32 3.19 3.62
C SER A 35 -14.51 2.26 3.79
N HIS A 36 -15.15 2.33 4.96
CA HIS A 36 -16.39 1.64 5.29
C HIS A 36 -17.56 2.63 5.35
N PRO A 37 -18.41 2.72 4.30
CA PRO A 37 -19.56 3.61 4.29
C PRO A 37 -20.68 3.11 5.20
N ASN A 38 -21.09 3.96 6.14
CA ASN A 38 -22.09 3.73 7.18
C ASN A 38 -21.80 2.48 8.03
N HIS A 39 -20.51 2.24 8.33
CA HIS A 39 -20.06 1.12 9.14
C HIS A 39 -18.79 1.49 9.92
N PRO A 40 -18.57 0.92 11.12
CA PRO A 40 -17.34 1.11 11.90
C PRO A 40 -16.05 0.81 11.12
N ALA A 41 -14.98 1.46 11.57
CA ALA A 41 -13.61 1.27 11.11
C ALA A 41 -13.00 -0.02 11.69
N GLU A 42 -13.67 -1.15 11.48
CA GLU A 42 -13.21 -2.46 11.92
C GLU A 42 -13.20 -3.42 10.72
N PRO A 43 -12.26 -4.38 10.64
CA PRO A 43 -12.23 -5.35 9.56
C PRO A 43 -13.49 -6.21 9.58
N SER A 44 -14.12 -6.34 8.43
CA SER A 44 -15.25 -7.24 8.23
C SER A 44 -14.78 -8.67 8.00
N GLU A 45 -15.72 -9.62 8.05
CA GLU A 45 -15.47 -11.00 7.63
C GLU A 45 -15.00 -11.11 6.16
N PHE A 46 -15.45 -10.18 5.30
CA PHE A 46 -15.01 -10.15 3.91
C PHE A 46 -13.54 -9.72 3.81
N ASP A 47 -13.13 -8.74 4.62
CA ASP A 47 -11.72 -8.33 4.68
C ASP A 47 -10.87 -9.49 5.18
N ARG A 48 -11.33 -10.19 6.22
CA ARG A 48 -10.66 -11.37 6.79
C ARG A 48 -10.45 -12.48 5.77
N SER A 49 -11.43 -12.77 4.92
CA SER A 49 -11.32 -13.84 3.92
C SER A 49 -10.42 -13.50 2.72
N HIS A 50 -10.02 -12.24 2.55
CA HIS A 50 -9.16 -11.78 1.46
C HIS A 50 -7.82 -11.21 1.97
N ALA A 51 -7.56 -11.30 3.28
CA ALA A 51 -6.37 -10.74 3.90
C ALA A 51 -5.15 -11.65 3.74
N THR A 52 -3.98 -11.04 3.73
CA THR A 52 -2.69 -11.70 3.81
C THR A 52 -1.84 -11.03 4.88
N SER A 53 -0.86 -11.75 5.43
CA SER A 53 0.00 -11.26 6.51
C SER A 53 1.02 -10.19 6.09
N TRP A 54 1.12 -9.89 4.80
CA TRP A 54 2.16 -8.98 4.25
C TRP A 54 1.78 -7.50 4.29
N PHE A 55 0.50 -7.19 4.50
CA PHE A 55 -0.01 -5.83 4.42
C PHE A 55 -0.56 -5.34 5.76
N THR A 56 -0.36 -4.05 6.01
CA THR A 56 -1.18 -3.30 6.97
C THR A 56 -2.47 -2.86 6.28
N TYR A 57 -3.60 -3.08 6.92
CA TYR A 57 -4.93 -2.68 6.46
C TYR A 57 -5.38 -1.44 7.23
N VAL A 58 -5.48 -0.31 6.54
CA VAL A 58 -5.98 0.94 7.12
C VAL A 58 -7.44 1.12 6.72
N ILE A 59 -8.32 1.26 7.71
CA ILE A 59 -9.76 1.34 7.50
C ILE A 59 -10.27 2.69 8.02
N GLN A 60 -10.91 3.44 7.14
CA GLN A 60 -11.61 4.68 7.49
C GLN A 60 -13.11 4.40 7.62
N GLY A 61 -13.66 4.55 8.81
CA GLY A 61 -15.12 4.59 9.01
C GLY A 61 -15.68 5.88 8.40
N VAL A 62 -16.78 5.81 7.67
CA VAL A 62 -17.45 6.99 7.08
C VAL A 62 -18.92 6.94 7.43
N GLN A 63 -19.46 7.98 8.06
CA GLN A 63 -20.87 8.06 8.42
C GLN A 63 -21.51 9.23 7.69
N GLU A 64 -22.57 8.96 6.90
CA GLU A 64 -23.29 10.00 6.14
C GLU A 64 -22.40 10.85 5.20
N GLY A 65 -21.27 10.29 4.77
CA GLY A 65 -20.29 10.97 3.92
C GLY A 65 -19.16 11.66 4.67
N GLU A 66 -19.24 11.72 6.00
CA GLU A 66 -18.22 12.35 6.86
C GLU A 66 -17.25 11.31 7.43
N PRO A 67 -15.92 11.52 7.31
CA PRO A 67 -14.92 10.65 7.92
C PRO A 67 -15.06 10.59 9.45
N GLN A 68 -14.99 9.38 9.99
CA GLN A 68 -15.01 9.09 11.41
C GLN A 68 -13.63 8.57 11.86
N GLU A 69 -13.60 7.48 12.64
CA GLU A 69 -12.39 6.84 13.10
C GLU A 69 -11.56 6.25 11.95
N LEU A 70 -10.23 6.30 12.11
CA LEU A 70 -9.23 5.67 11.26
C LEU A 70 -8.48 4.65 12.11
N THR A 71 -8.47 3.40 11.68
CA THR A 71 -7.80 2.29 12.38
C THR A 71 -6.86 1.56 11.45
N ALA A 72 -5.87 0.86 12.03
CA ALA A 72 -4.92 0.04 11.29
C ALA A 72 -4.90 -1.37 11.88
N TRP A 73 -4.72 -2.36 11.01
CA TRP A 73 -4.81 -3.77 11.36
C TRP A 73 -3.79 -4.60 10.59
N ARG A 74 -3.27 -5.64 11.23
CA ARG A 74 -2.44 -6.66 10.57
C ARG A 74 -3.09 -8.02 10.70
N PHE A 75 -3.10 -8.77 9.60
CA PHE A 75 -3.68 -10.10 9.59
C PHE A 75 -2.65 -11.14 10.04
N ASP A 76 -2.97 -11.90 11.07
CA ASP A 76 -2.20 -13.04 11.52
C ASP A 76 -2.77 -14.32 10.89
N GLU A 77 -2.01 -14.90 9.95
CA GLU A 77 -2.39 -16.14 9.26
C GLU A 77 -2.44 -17.35 10.21
N SER A 78 -1.69 -17.34 11.32
CA SER A 78 -1.66 -18.45 12.27
C SER A 78 -2.94 -18.52 13.11
N THR A 79 -3.44 -17.37 13.55
CA THR A 79 -4.67 -17.26 14.35
C THR A 79 -5.90 -16.95 13.51
N GLN A 80 -5.72 -16.61 12.23
CA GLN A 80 -6.76 -16.17 11.29
C GLN A 80 -7.53 -14.94 11.80
N ARG A 81 -6.83 -14.03 12.49
CA ARG A 81 -7.41 -12.84 13.14
C ARG A 81 -6.67 -11.58 12.74
N PHE A 82 -7.37 -10.45 12.85
CA PHE A 82 -6.75 -9.15 12.78
C PHE A 82 -6.27 -8.70 14.16
N GLU A 83 -5.06 -8.15 14.19
CA GLU A 83 -4.48 -7.48 15.34
C GLU A 83 -4.43 -5.98 15.06
N ALA A 84 -4.85 -5.17 16.04
CA ALA A 84 -4.82 -3.72 15.90
C ALA A 84 -3.37 -3.20 15.88
N GLU A 85 -3.10 -2.25 14.99
CA GLU A 85 -1.83 -1.52 14.92
C GLU A 85 -2.02 -0.05 15.31
N GLU A 86 -1.02 0.52 15.99
CA GLU A 86 -1.05 1.92 16.42
C GLU A 86 -0.75 2.87 15.26
N ILE A 87 -1.59 3.88 15.04
CA ILE A 87 -1.34 4.96 14.08
C ILE A 87 -0.72 6.16 14.80
N ARG A 88 0.47 6.56 14.37
CA ARG A 88 1.12 7.79 14.84
C ARG A 88 1.33 8.76 13.69
N VAL A 89 0.67 9.92 13.75
CA VAL A 89 0.85 10.99 12.77
C VAL A 89 2.06 11.83 13.15
N GLN A 90 3.05 11.88 12.26
CA GLN A 90 4.21 12.75 12.43
C GLN A 90 4.12 13.92 11.46
N SER A 91 4.11 15.15 11.98
CA SER A 91 4.24 16.34 11.14
C SER A 91 5.68 16.50 10.69
N GLY A 92 6.00 16.08 9.46
CA GLY A 92 7.32 16.20 8.87
C GLY A 92 7.29 16.78 7.47
N ARG A 93 8.11 17.80 7.19
CA ARG A 93 8.43 18.21 5.81
C ARG A 93 9.24 17.06 5.21
N ALA A 94 8.72 16.39 4.18
CA ALA A 94 9.44 15.31 3.50
C ALA A 94 10.80 15.81 3.00
N SER A 95 11.88 15.41 3.67
CA SER A 95 13.24 15.61 3.16
C SER A 95 13.42 14.64 1.99
N SER A 96 13.30 15.16 0.78
CA SER A 96 13.55 14.42 -0.45
C SER A 96 15.02 13.99 -0.50
N ARG A 97 15.31 12.78 -0.04
CA ARG A 97 16.61 12.14 -0.31
C ARG A 97 16.58 11.73 -1.79
N ARG A 98 17.05 12.61 -2.68
CA ARG A 98 17.33 12.23 -4.08
C ARG A 98 18.27 11.03 -4.04
N LEU A 99 17.83 9.90 -4.56
CA LEU A 99 18.72 8.81 -4.97
C LEU A 99 19.62 9.39 -6.08
N GLN A 100 20.86 9.73 -5.73
CA GLN A 100 21.89 10.08 -6.72
C GLN A 100 22.38 8.78 -7.36
N GLY A 101 22.46 8.82 -8.70
CA GLY A 101 22.48 7.65 -9.54
C GLY A 101 23.81 6.94 -9.68
N GLU A 102 23.72 5.73 -10.23
CA GLU A 102 24.88 5.02 -10.76
C GLU A 102 24.80 5.00 -12.29
N LYS A 103 25.42 6.00 -12.93
CA LYS A 103 25.70 5.96 -14.36
C LYS A 103 26.77 4.89 -14.61
N ARG A 104 26.35 3.70 -15.00
CA ARG A 104 27.26 2.70 -15.61
C ARG A 104 27.84 3.29 -16.89
N ARG A 105 29.10 3.71 -16.86
CA ARG A 105 29.88 4.06 -18.06
C ARG A 105 30.19 2.78 -18.84
N ALA A 106 29.77 2.72 -20.10
CA ALA A 106 30.22 1.68 -21.03
C ALA A 106 31.69 1.90 -21.43
N PRO A 107 32.49 0.83 -21.64
CA PRO A 107 33.88 0.97 -22.06
C PRO A 107 33.97 1.46 -23.51
N ARG A 108 34.87 2.42 -23.71
CA ARG A 108 35.21 3.07 -24.99
C ARG A 108 35.90 2.03 -25.89
N ARG A 109 35.27 1.63 -27.00
CA ARG A 109 35.95 0.84 -28.05
C ARG A 109 36.98 1.73 -28.73
N GLU A 110 38.26 1.37 -28.60
CA GLU A 110 39.34 1.94 -29.41
C GLU A 110 39.10 1.63 -30.89
N ARG A 111 39.15 2.69 -31.70
CA ARG A 111 39.22 2.60 -33.15
C ARG A 111 40.62 2.13 -33.50
N ARG A 112 40.75 0.94 -34.05
CA ARG A 112 41.96 0.49 -34.75
C ARG A 112 41.74 0.84 -36.22
N GLY A 113 42.55 1.77 -36.73
CA GLY A 113 42.55 2.13 -38.14
C GLY A 113 43.21 1.03 -38.98
N GLU A 114 42.66 0.82 -40.16
CA GLU A 114 43.32 0.18 -41.32
C GLU A 114 44.41 1.13 -41.86
N PRO A 115 45.36 0.63 -42.67
CA PRO A 115 45.11 0.09 -44.01
C PRO A 115 45.29 -1.42 -44.13
#